data_AF-A0A2N9NWI4-F1
#
_entry.id   AF-A0A2N9NWI4-F1
#
_cell.length_a   1.000
_cell.length_b   1.000
_cell.length_c   1.000
_cell.angle_alpha   90.00
_cell.angle_beta   90.00
_cell.angle_gamma   90.00
#
_symmetry.space_group_name_H-M   'P 1'
#
loop_
_entity.id
_entity.type
_entity.pdbx_description
1 polymer ?
#
loop_
_entity_poly.entity_id
_entity_poly.type
_entity_poly.pdbx_seq_one_letter_code
_entity_poly.pdbx_strand_id
1 'polypeptide(L)'
;MSNFGSRGWGTSRVWGTLAAVWLGLSALSGFATDMLTWQTNQNRVSADIKNGELFPLLEQIASATGWHVFVEPDTSKTISAKFKDLPPGDALHLLLGDLNFAMVPQTNTSPKLFVFRSRMQAATQRVQPIKTTEKDGKAKIIPNELIVRLKPGAKIEDLAKLLGAKVTGHIDSLNAYRLQFDSADAAEAARAQLASNPEVTSVDSNFSIDRPPGASPMLSTAIPAPELQLKPPPSDGRVIVGLVDTAVQPLGNGLDSFLLKQQSVAGDPQLDPNSPAHGTSMAETILRSLSSYSQGSTSVQILPVDVYGPNPTTSTFDVANGIVTAVNGGGNPINLSLGSDGDSSFLQSVIQSAIASNIVFIAAAGNTPVTTPFYPAAYLGVMGVTAIDQGQLDSYANRGSWIPLGAPGTAPVLFDNQEWYVTGTSTSAAYTSGLAAGYMEANHGSASQTESFLRTKLGIKITPAQ
;
A
#
# COMPACT_ATOMS: atom_id res chain seq x y z
N MET A 1 -13.16 -40.68 -66.02
CA MET A 1 -14.37 -40.89 -66.83
C MET A 1 -15.40 -39.86 -66.40
N SER A 2 -15.89 -39.07 -67.39
CA SER A 2 -17.04 -38.14 -67.41
C SER A 2 -17.17 -37.06 -66.31
N ASN A 3 -16.84 -35.76 -66.54
CA ASN A 3 -17.54 -34.68 -67.29
C ASN A 3 -18.95 -34.34 -66.72
N PHE A 4 -19.46 -33.10 -66.55
CA PHE A 4 -19.36 -31.75 -67.16
C PHE A 4 -19.83 -30.70 -66.09
N GLY A 5 -19.33 -29.45 -65.99
CA GLY A 5 -19.73 -28.22 -66.74
C GLY A 5 -21.12 -27.68 -66.31
N SER A 6 -21.42 -26.42 -65.96
CA SER A 6 -21.08 -25.06 -66.48
C SER A 6 -21.70 -23.97 -65.56
N ARG A 7 -21.00 -22.89 -65.16
CA ARG A 7 -20.99 -21.48 -65.68
C ARG A 7 -22.31 -20.68 -65.81
N GLY A 8 -22.30 -19.44 -65.28
CA GLY A 8 -23.05 -18.24 -65.76
C GLY A 8 -23.72 -17.41 -64.64
N TRP A 9 -23.08 -16.38 -64.05
CA TRP A 9 -23.15 -14.92 -64.35
C TRP A 9 -24.53 -14.25 -64.26
N GLY A 10 -24.67 -13.30 -63.33
CA GLY A 10 -25.79 -12.36 -63.23
C GLY A 10 -25.54 -11.26 -62.18
N THR A 11 -25.29 -10.04 -62.66
CA THR A 11 -25.05 -8.80 -61.92
C THR A 11 -26.35 -8.09 -61.50
N SER A 12 -26.43 -7.55 -60.27
CA SER A 12 -26.99 -6.21 -59.99
C SER A 12 -26.98 -5.87 -58.48
N ARG A 13 -26.39 -4.72 -58.12
CA ARG A 13 -26.54 -4.00 -56.82
C ARG A 13 -28.01 -3.56 -56.65
N VAL A 14 -28.59 -3.38 -55.46
CA VAL A 14 -28.56 -2.12 -54.66
C VAL A 14 -29.44 -2.26 -53.39
N TRP A 15 -28.83 -1.96 -52.22
CA TRP A 15 -29.31 -1.32 -50.97
C TRP A 15 -30.13 -2.06 -49.90
N GLY A 16 -29.53 -2.11 -48.69
CA GLY A 16 -30.13 -1.54 -47.47
C GLY A 16 -30.70 -2.52 -46.43
N THR A 17 -29.92 -2.81 -45.37
CA THR A 17 -30.27 -2.58 -43.95
C THR A 17 -29.25 -3.30 -43.04
N LEU A 18 -28.65 -2.53 -42.13
CA LEU A 18 -27.76 -3.01 -41.07
C LEU A 18 -28.61 -3.57 -39.92
N ALA A 19 -28.38 -4.83 -39.53
CA ALA A 19 -28.86 -5.38 -38.26
C ALA A 19 -27.68 -6.04 -37.55
N ALA A 20 -27.17 -5.36 -36.52
CA ALA A 20 -26.15 -5.88 -35.62
C ALA A 20 -26.80 -6.78 -34.57
N VAL A 21 -26.32 -8.01 -34.47
CA VAL A 21 -26.71 -8.98 -33.43
C VAL A 21 -25.88 -8.69 -32.17
N TRP A 22 -26.55 -8.27 -31.10
CA TRP A 22 -25.98 -8.22 -29.75
C TRP A 22 -26.54 -9.39 -28.93
N LEU A 23 -25.66 -10.28 -28.51
CA LEU A 23 -25.92 -11.28 -27.48
C LEU A 23 -25.72 -10.62 -26.11
N GLY A 24 -26.83 -10.25 -25.46
CA GLY A 24 -26.84 -9.78 -24.07
C GLY A 24 -26.99 -10.95 -23.12
N LEU A 25 -25.96 -11.19 -22.29
CA LEU A 25 -26.01 -12.09 -21.15
C LEU A 25 -26.96 -11.56 -20.07
N SER A 26 -27.64 -12.53 -19.46
CA SER A 26 -28.52 -12.51 -18.30
C SER A 26 -28.09 -11.60 -17.15
N ALA A 27 -29.07 -10.84 -16.65
CA ALA A 27 -28.99 -9.94 -15.51
C ALA A 27 -28.69 -10.69 -14.19
N LEU A 28 -27.61 -10.29 -13.53
CA LEU A 28 -27.44 -10.46 -12.08
C LEU A 28 -28.15 -9.28 -11.42
N SER A 29 -29.16 -9.58 -10.60
CA SER A 29 -29.86 -8.64 -9.74
C SER A 29 -28.89 -7.97 -8.76
N GLY A 30 -28.65 -6.68 -8.94
CA GLY A 30 -27.76 -5.88 -8.10
C GLY A 30 -28.35 -5.59 -6.73
N PHE A 31 -27.57 -5.87 -5.69
CA PHE A 31 -27.72 -5.20 -4.39
C PHE A 31 -27.31 -3.74 -4.60
N ALA A 32 -28.25 -2.82 -4.41
CA ALA A 32 -27.99 -1.38 -4.50
C ALA A 32 -27.06 -0.97 -3.34
N THR A 33 -25.82 -0.61 -3.66
CA THR A 33 -24.89 0.10 -2.77
C THR A 33 -25.43 1.51 -2.52
N ASP A 34 -25.35 2.01 -1.28
CA ASP A 34 -25.68 3.40 -0.99
C ASP A 34 -24.78 4.31 -1.84
N MET A 35 -25.37 5.10 -2.74
CA MET A 35 -24.66 5.87 -3.76
C MET A 35 -24.86 7.37 -3.55
N LEU A 36 -23.78 8.13 -3.38
CA LEU A 36 -23.76 9.59 -3.46
C LEU A 36 -22.89 10.01 -4.65
N THR A 37 -23.42 10.83 -5.54
CA THR A 37 -22.67 11.37 -6.69
C THR A 37 -22.75 12.88 -6.68
N TRP A 38 -21.59 13.53 -6.64
CA TRP A 38 -21.47 14.99 -6.65
C TRP A 38 -20.74 15.46 -7.91
N GLN A 39 -21.47 16.08 -8.84
CA GLN A 39 -20.94 16.58 -10.10
C GLN A 39 -20.61 18.07 -9.96
N THR A 40 -19.44 18.38 -9.39
CA THR A 40 -19.00 19.75 -9.08
C THR A 40 -19.00 20.68 -10.32
N ASN A 41 -18.56 20.18 -11.47
CA ASN A 41 -18.55 20.93 -12.75
C ASN A 41 -19.95 21.34 -13.25
N GLN A 42 -20.97 20.56 -12.89
CA GLN A 42 -22.35 20.77 -13.33
C GLN A 42 -23.23 21.37 -12.22
N ASN A 43 -22.68 21.49 -11.00
CA ASN A 43 -23.40 21.92 -9.81
C ASN A 43 -24.67 21.08 -9.56
N ARG A 44 -24.51 19.74 -9.61
CA ARG A 44 -25.60 18.76 -9.47
C ARG A 44 -25.22 17.60 -8.55
N VAL A 45 -26.20 17.11 -7.80
CA VAL A 45 -26.02 16.03 -6.82
C VAL A 45 -27.13 14.99 -7.00
N SER A 46 -26.77 13.71 -6.91
CA SER A 46 -27.71 12.59 -6.88
C SER A 46 -27.36 11.67 -5.71
N ALA A 47 -28.38 11.09 -5.07
CA ALA A 47 -28.21 10.14 -3.97
C ALA A 47 -29.23 9.00 -4.06
N ASP A 48 -28.82 7.79 -3.71
CA ASP A 48 -29.68 6.65 -3.40
C ASP A 48 -29.08 5.97 -2.16
N ILE A 49 -29.42 6.50 -0.99
CA ILE A 49 -28.91 6.09 0.32
C ILE A 49 -30.09 5.55 1.11
N LYS A 50 -29.98 4.31 1.59
CA LYS A 50 -31.03 3.65 2.38
C LYS A 50 -30.75 3.68 3.87
N ASN A 51 -29.50 3.47 4.28
CA ASN A 51 -29.10 3.39 5.70
C ASN A 51 -27.68 3.96 5.92
N GLY A 52 -27.41 5.15 5.41
CA GLY A 52 -26.09 5.78 5.54
C GLY A 52 -25.87 6.36 6.93
N GLU A 53 -24.61 6.48 7.36
CA GLU A 53 -24.25 7.20 8.58
C GLU A 53 -23.85 8.65 8.25
N LEU A 54 -24.23 9.59 9.12
CA LEU A 54 -23.95 11.02 8.94
C LEU A 54 -22.46 11.31 8.76
N PHE A 55 -21.60 10.74 9.60
CA PHE A 55 -20.18 11.10 9.59
C PHE A 55 -19.50 10.64 8.28
N PRO A 56 -19.61 9.36 7.85
CA PRO A 56 -19.12 8.93 6.54
C PRO A 56 -19.70 9.72 5.36
N LEU A 57 -20.98 10.10 5.42
CA LEU A 57 -21.61 10.95 4.40
C LEU A 57 -20.92 12.32 4.32
N LEU A 58 -20.63 12.95 5.46
CA LEU A 58 -19.93 14.24 5.50
C LEU A 58 -18.49 14.13 5.00
N GLU A 59 -17.81 13.01 5.24
CA GLU A 59 -16.47 12.75 4.69
C GLU A 59 -16.51 12.63 3.16
N GLN A 60 -17.54 11.97 2.59
CA GLN A 60 -17.75 11.88 1.14
C GLN A 60 -18.02 13.26 0.54
N ILE A 61 -18.84 14.10 1.19
CA ILE A 61 -19.11 15.47 0.76
C ILE A 61 -17.83 16.30 0.79
N ALA A 62 -17.07 16.25 1.90
CA ALA A 62 -15.80 16.96 2.03
C ALA A 62 -14.82 16.56 0.93
N SER A 63 -14.74 15.26 0.61
CA SER A 63 -13.89 14.74 -0.47
C SER A 63 -14.34 15.24 -1.84
N ALA A 64 -15.61 15.06 -2.19
CA ALA A 64 -16.10 15.35 -3.53
C ALA A 64 -16.12 16.86 -3.86
N THR A 65 -16.21 17.72 -2.85
CA THR A 65 -16.33 19.17 -3.00
C THR A 65 -15.05 19.94 -2.66
N GLY A 66 -14.13 19.31 -1.93
CA GLY A 66 -12.98 19.98 -1.34
C GLY A 66 -13.35 20.98 -0.22
N TRP A 67 -14.59 20.96 0.29
CA TRP A 67 -15.03 21.86 1.34
C TRP A 67 -14.42 21.52 2.70
N HIS A 68 -14.24 22.54 3.52
CA HIS A 68 -13.89 22.37 4.93
C HIS A 68 -15.16 22.09 5.73
N VAL A 69 -15.42 20.82 6.02
CA VAL A 69 -16.64 20.39 6.72
C VAL A 69 -16.39 20.28 8.23
N PHE A 70 -17.30 20.84 9.02
CA PHE A 70 -17.30 20.78 10.47
C PHE A 70 -18.67 20.30 10.97
N VAL A 71 -18.67 19.46 11.99
CA VAL A 71 -19.87 18.92 12.64
C VAL A 71 -19.85 19.21 14.14
N GLU A 72 -21.02 19.40 14.74
CA GLU A 72 -21.17 19.50 16.19
C GLU A 72 -20.82 18.15 16.84
N PRO A 73 -19.91 18.09 17.84
CA PRO A 73 -19.55 16.83 18.50
C PRO A 73 -20.76 16.02 18.99
N ASP A 74 -20.59 14.70 19.06
CA ASP A 74 -21.63 13.74 19.49
C ASP A 74 -22.91 13.77 18.63
N THR A 75 -22.81 14.25 17.38
CA THR A 75 -23.91 14.22 16.42
C THR A 75 -23.82 12.94 15.59
N SER A 76 -24.66 11.96 15.92
CA SER A 76 -24.84 10.73 15.16
C SER A 76 -26.24 10.68 14.57
N LYS A 77 -26.37 10.32 13.29
CA LYS A 77 -27.67 10.17 12.64
C LYS A 77 -27.60 9.18 11.49
N THR A 78 -28.64 8.37 11.32
CA THR A 78 -28.86 7.55 10.12
C THR A 78 -29.55 8.39 9.05
N ILE A 79 -29.05 8.29 7.83
CA ILE A 79 -29.46 9.07 6.67
C ILE A 79 -30.08 8.14 5.64
N SER A 80 -31.27 8.51 5.15
CA SER A 80 -31.95 7.87 4.03
C SER A 80 -32.42 8.96 3.09
N ALA A 81 -31.91 8.96 1.86
CA ALA A 81 -32.24 9.95 0.86
C ALA A 81 -32.17 9.35 -0.55
N LYS A 82 -33.19 9.61 -1.35
CA LYS A 82 -33.22 9.21 -2.77
C LYS A 82 -33.67 10.36 -3.63
N PHE A 83 -32.75 10.88 -4.45
CA PHE A 83 -33.01 11.98 -5.38
C PHE A 83 -31.99 11.97 -6.51
N LYS A 84 -32.31 12.69 -7.59
CA LYS A 84 -31.44 12.79 -8.76
C LYS A 84 -31.37 14.24 -9.23
N ASP A 85 -30.17 14.67 -9.61
CA ASP A 85 -29.92 15.91 -10.34
C ASP A 85 -30.40 17.20 -9.62
N LEU A 86 -30.15 17.29 -8.31
CA LEU A 86 -30.50 18.48 -7.51
C LEU A 86 -29.34 19.47 -7.36
N PRO A 87 -29.62 20.78 -7.23
CA PRO A 87 -28.63 21.75 -6.77
C PRO A 87 -28.09 21.40 -5.37
N PRO A 88 -26.83 21.71 -5.03
CA PRO A 88 -26.23 21.36 -3.74
C PRO A 88 -27.00 21.79 -2.49
N GLY A 89 -27.62 22.98 -2.50
CA GLY A 89 -28.41 23.44 -1.36
C GLY A 89 -29.59 22.52 -1.07
N ASP A 90 -30.38 22.22 -2.11
CA ASP A 90 -31.55 21.33 -2.01
C ASP A 90 -31.13 19.89 -1.66
N ALA A 91 -30.02 19.42 -2.24
CA ALA A 91 -29.45 18.12 -1.92
C ALA A 91 -29.01 18.02 -0.45
N LEU A 92 -28.35 19.05 0.09
CA LEU A 92 -27.96 19.10 1.50
C LEU A 92 -29.17 19.09 2.45
N HIS A 93 -30.26 19.78 2.10
CA HIS A 93 -31.49 19.70 2.87
C HIS A 93 -32.06 18.27 2.93
N LEU A 94 -32.05 17.55 1.81
CA LEU A 94 -32.53 16.16 1.77
C LEU A 94 -31.58 15.18 2.48
N LEU A 95 -30.27 15.40 2.36
CA LEU A 95 -29.24 14.55 2.98
C LEU A 95 -29.17 14.75 4.50
N LEU A 96 -29.26 15.98 5.00
CA LEU A 96 -29.07 16.29 6.41
C LEU A 96 -30.39 16.25 7.20
N GLY A 97 -31.53 16.41 6.53
CA GLY A 97 -32.87 16.35 7.12
C GLY A 97 -33.09 17.49 8.12
N ASP A 98 -33.31 17.15 9.39
CA ASP A 98 -33.56 18.08 10.50
C ASP A 98 -32.30 18.73 11.09
N LEU A 99 -31.11 18.36 10.62
CA LEU A 99 -29.88 19.03 11.02
C LEU A 99 -29.78 20.40 10.33
N ASN A 100 -29.37 21.41 11.10
CA ASN A 100 -29.07 22.71 10.54
C ASN A 100 -27.70 22.68 9.84
N PHE A 101 -27.58 23.46 8.77
CA PHE A 101 -26.29 23.68 8.14
C PHE A 101 -26.10 25.12 7.69
N ALA A 102 -24.84 25.53 7.60
CA ALA A 102 -24.45 26.83 7.06
C ALA A 102 -23.25 26.67 6.14
N MET A 103 -23.36 27.21 4.93
CA MET A 103 -22.24 27.29 3.98
C MET A 103 -21.68 28.70 3.98
N VAL A 104 -20.39 28.82 4.30
CA VAL A 104 -19.70 30.10 4.40
C VAL A 104 -18.64 30.18 3.30
N PRO A 105 -18.83 31.03 2.27
CA PRO A 105 -17.83 31.29 1.25
C PRO A 105 -16.52 31.82 1.87
N GLN A 106 -15.39 31.53 1.25
CA GLN A 106 -14.09 32.06 1.65
C GLN A 106 -13.44 32.75 0.45
N THR A 107 -12.80 33.90 0.66
CA THR A 107 -12.27 34.74 -0.43
C THR A 107 -11.02 34.19 -1.10
N ASN A 108 -10.31 33.22 -0.47
CA ASN A 108 -9.05 32.65 -0.96
C ASN A 108 -8.86 31.14 -0.64
N THR A 109 -9.90 30.44 -0.20
CA THR A 109 -9.83 28.99 0.14
C THR A 109 -11.18 28.31 -0.13
N SER A 110 -11.24 26.98 -0.02
CA SER A 110 -12.50 26.25 -0.17
C SER A 110 -13.55 26.68 0.87
N PRO A 111 -14.84 26.75 0.50
CA PRO A 111 -15.93 27.07 1.41
C PRO A 111 -15.95 26.20 2.67
N LYS A 112 -16.47 26.75 3.77
CA LYS A 112 -16.72 26.01 5.00
C LYS A 112 -18.18 25.58 5.06
N LEU A 113 -18.41 24.30 5.35
CA LEU A 113 -19.74 23.76 5.65
C LEU A 113 -19.78 23.43 7.15
N PHE A 114 -20.69 24.05 7.88
CA PHE A 114 -20.95 23.74 9.28
C PHE A 114 -22.27 22.97 9.38
N VAL A 115 -22.27 21.81 10.06
CA VAL A 115 -23.45 20.98 10.31
C VAL A 115 -23.65 20.87 11.83
N PHE A 116 -24.84 21.23 12.32
CA PHE A 116 -25.07 21.39 13.75
C PHE A 116 -26.51 21.11 14.15
N ARG A 117 -26.71 20.71 15.41
CA ARG A 117 -28.03 20.55 16.03
C ARG A 117 -28.45 21.85 16.69
N SER A 118 -27.54 22.47 17.46
CA SER A 118 -27.85 23.59 18.34
C SER A 118 -27.55 24.95 17.69
N ARG A 119 -26.28 25.22 17.38
CA ARG A 119 -25.82 26.49 16.80
C ARG A 119 -24.55 26.27 15.99
N MET A 120 -24.32 27.14 15.00
CA MET A 120 -23.17 27.04 14.09
C MET A 120 -21.82 26.97 14.80
N GLN A 121 -21.62 27.73 15.88
CA GLN A 121 -20.35 27.75 16.61
C GLN A 121 -20.06 26.45 17.37
N ALA A 122 -21.06 25.59 17.56
CA ALA A 122 -20.87 24.28 18.18
C ALA A 122 -20.30 23.24 17.21
N ALA A 123 -20.35 23.49 15.89
CA ALA A 123 -19.71 22.66 14.88
C ALA A 123 -18.18 22.85 14.89
N THR A 124 -17.52 22.21 15.86
CA THR A 124 -16.08 22.33 16.12
C THR A 124 -15.30 21.10 15.67
N GLN A 125 -15.96 19.94 15.51
CA GLN A 125 -15.31 18.71 15.06
C GLN A 125 -15.10 18.79 13.55
N ARG A 126 -13.83 18.84 13.13
CA ARG A 126 -13.49 18.83 11.70
C ARG A 126 -13.71 17.43 11.13
N VAL A 127 -14.46 17.35 10.04
CA VAL A 127 -14.60 16.14 9.24
C VAL A 127 -13.45 16.12 8.24
N GLN A 128 -12.65 15.06 8.24
CA GLN A 128 -11.56 14.92 7.30
C GLN A 128 -12.10 14.41 5.98
N PRO A 129 -11.76 15.01 4.84
CA PRO A 129 -12.15 14.44 3.56
C PRO A 129 -11.58 13.03 3.46
N ILE A 130 -12.38 12.09 2.97
CA ILE A 130 -11.83 10.80 2.53
C ILE A 130 -10.73 11.16 1.54
N LYS A 131 -9.48 10.76 1.80
CA LYS A 131 -8.45 10.79 0.76
C LYS A 131 -8.79 9.71 -0.27
N THR A 132 -9.86 9.91 -1.03
CA THR A 132 -10.04 9.25 -2.32
C THR A 132 -9.04 9.93 -3.24
N THR A 133 -7.80 9.46 -3.20
CA THR A 133 -7.20 9.25 -4.51
C THR A 133 -8.19 8.32 -5.22
N GLU A 134 -8.88 8.82 -6.25
CA GLU A 134 -9.13 7.97 -7.41
C GLU A 134 -7.76 7.52 -7.93
N LYS A 135 -7.10 6.63 -7.18
CA LYS A 135 -6.30 5.62 -7.83
C LYS A 135 -7.36 4.64 -8.29
N ASP A 136 -7.76 4.81 -9.55
CA ASP A 136 -7.99 3.66 -10.40
C ASP A 136 -6.99 2.60 -9.91
N GLY A 137 -7.44 1.46 -9.37
CA GLY A 137 -6.62 0.41 -8.73
C GLY A 137 -5.71 -0.29 -9.75
N LYS A 138 -5.07 0.51 -10.59
CA LYS A 138 -4.15 0.17 -11.65
C LYS A 138 -2.76 0.44 -11.10
N ALA A 139 -1.99 -0.63 -11.09
CA ALA A 139 -0.56 -0.61 -10.89
C ALA A 139 0.11 0.62 -11.55
N LYS A 140 0.85 1.41 -10.77
CA LYS A 140 1.59 2.57 -11.27
C LYS A 140 2.87 2.13 -11.96
N ILE A 141 2.79 1.75 -13.23
CA ILE A 141 3.98 1.45 -14.04
C ILE A 141 4.81 2.73 -14.20
N ILE A 142 6.14 2.62 -14.09
CA ILE A 142 7.09 3.66 -14.49
C ILE A 142 7.27 3.52 -16.00
N PRO A 143 6.64 4.39 -16.82
CA PRO A 143 6.31 4.05 -18.20
C PRO A 143 7.54 3.97 -19.12
N ASN A 144 8.62 4.68 -18.79
CA ASN A 144 9.87 4.70 -19.56
C ASN A 144 10.98 3.84 -18.93
N GLU A 145 10.65 2.87 -18.08
CA GLU A 145 11.62 1.96 -17.48
C GLU A 145 11.28 0.49 -17.69
N LEU A 146 12.32 -0.32 -17.87
CA LEU A 146 12.24 -1.78 -17.87
C LEU A 146 13.27 -2.37 -16.91
N ILE A 147 12.89 -3.48 -16.26
CA ILE A 147 13.82 -4.32 -15.51
C ILE A 147 14.23 -5.49 -16.43
N VAL A 148 15.53 -5.65 -16.65
CA VAL A 148 16.07 -6.68 -17.55
C VAL A 148 17.01 -7.59 -16.77
N ARG A 149 16.79 -8.91 -16.85
CA ARG A 149 17.75 -9.90 -16.34
C ARG A 149 18.50 -10.53 -17.47
N LEU A 150 19.82 -10.63 -17.34
CA LEU A 150 20.69 -11.23 -18.34
C LEU A 150 21.22 -12.60 -17.89
N LYS A 151 21.63 -13.41 -18.87
CA LYS A 151 22.43 -14.60 -18.62
C LYS A 151 23.83 -14.19 -18.12
N PRO A 152 24.48 -15.00 -17.26
CA PRO A 152 25.84 -14.73 -16.82
C PRO A 152 26.81 -14.49 -17.99
N GLY A 153 27.58 -13.41 -17.92
CA GLY A 153 28.59 -13.04 -18.92
C GLY A 153 28.10 -12.13 -20.06
N ALA A 154 26.79 -11.89 -20.19
CA ALA A 154 26.25 -10.91 -21.13
C ALA A 154 26.53 -9.47 -20.67
N LYS A 155 26.56 -8.52 -21.62
CA LYS A 155 26.90 -7.11 -21.36
C LYS A 155 25.70 -6.20 -21.56
N ILE A 156 25.17 -5.66 -20.47
CA ILE A 156 24.00 -4.78 -20.54
C ILE A 156 24.29 -3.48 -21.28
N GLU A 157 25.52 -2.99 -21.27
CA GLU A 157 25.92 -1.72 -21.87
C GLU A 157 25.77 -1.74 -23.39
N ASP A 158 26.13 -2.87 -24.02
CA ASP A 158 26.00 -3.06 -25.47
C ASP A 158 24.52 -3.09 -25.88
N LEU A 159 23.70 -3.77 -25.08
CA LEU A 159 22.26 -3.87 -25.30
C LEU A 159 21.55 -2.53 -25.06
N ALA A 160 21.89 -1.82 -24.00
CA ALA A 160 21.35 -0.51 -23.69
C ALA A 160 21.70 0.49 -24.81
N LYS A 161 22.94 0.49 -25.30
CA LYS A 161 23.35 1.34 -26.43
C LYS A 161 22.59 1.02 -27.71
N LEU A 162 22.39 -0.26 -28.03
CA LEU A 162 21.63 -0.69 -29.21
C LEU A 162 20.18 -0.20 -29.15
N LEU A 163 19.58 -0.21 -27.96
CA LEU A 163 18.18 0.14 -27.73
C LEU A 163 17.95 1.63 -27.45
N GLY A 164 19.01 2.44 -27.40
CA GLY A 164 18.91 3.85 -27.00
C GLY A 164 18.50 4.04 -25.53
N ALA A 165 18.81 3.07 -24.67
CA ALA A 165 18.51 3.11 -23.24
C ALA A 165 19.73 3.55 -22.41
N LYS A 166 19.46 4.07 -21.21
CA LYS A 166 20.46 4.30 -20.17
C LYS A 166 20.33 3.24 -19.09
N VAL A 167 21.45 2.67 -18.65
CA VAL A 167 21.48 1.80 -17.47
C VAL A 167 21.48 2.70 -16.23
N THR A 168 20.44 2.63 -15.40
CA THR A 168 20.26 3.49 -14.21
C THR A 168 20.28 2.72 -12.89
N GLY A 169 20.53 1.41 -12.94
CA GLY A 169 20.66 0.56 -11.76
C GLY A 169 21.11 -0.85 -12.12
N HIS A 170 21.82 -1.49 -11.19
CA HIS A 170 22.27 -2.89 -11.28
C HIS A 170 22.07 -3.59 -9.94
N ILE A 171 21.71 -4.87 -9.99
CA ILE A 171 21.74 -5.80 -8.85
C ILE A 171 22.57 -7.00 -9.30
N ASP A 172 23.89 -6.92 -9.06
CA ASP A 172 24.88 -7.84 -9.64
C ASP A 172 24.60 -9.30 -9.29
N SER A 173 24.19 -9.58 -8.04
CA SER A 173 23.87 -10.94 -7.58
C SER A 173 22.69 -11.58 -8.33
N LEU A 174 21.86 -10.78 -8.99
CA LEU A 174 20.69 -11.23 -9.75
C LEU A 174 20.88 -11.13 -11.27
N ASN A 175 22.01 -10.60 -11.73
CA ASN A 175 22.23 -10.14 -13.11
C ASN A 175 21.06 -9.29 -13.62
N ALA A 176 20.54 -8.40 -12.76
CA ALA A 176 19.35 -7.59 -13.03
C ALA A 176 19.74 -6.12 -13.22
N TYR A 177 19.13 -5.47 -14.20
CA TYR A 177 19.45 -4.10 -14.60
C TYR A 177 18.18 -3.27 -14.78
N ARG A 178 18.23 -2.01 -14.36
CA ARG A 178 17.20 -1.02 -14.64
C ARG A 178 17.60 -0.22 -15.87
N LEU A 179 16.81 -0.33 -16.94
CA LEU A 179 16.96 0.45 -18.16
C LEU A 179 15.95 1.59 -18.18
N GLN A 180 16.42 2.80 -18.44
CA GLN A 180 15.61 3.99 -18.65
C GLN A 180 15.66 4.42 -20.11
N PHE A 181 14.49 4.71 -20.67
CA PHE A 181 14.30 5.14 -22.05
C PHE A 181 13.84 6.60 -22.12
N ASP A 182 14.00 7.23 -23.28
CA ASP A 182 13.58 8.63 -23.49
C ASP A 182 12.05 8.80 -23.45
N SER A 183 11.28 7.74 -23.71
CA SER A 183 9.81 7.76 -23.67
C SER A 183 9.22 6.39 -23.35
N ALA A 184 7.92 6.38 -23.03
CA ALA A 184 7.15 5.16 -22.84
C ALA A 184 7.09 4.30 -24.11
N ASP A 185 6.88 4.93 -25.26
CA ASP A 185 6.86 4.25 -26.57
C ASP A 185 8.21 3.60 -26.90
N ALA A 186 9.32 4.25 -26.53
CA ALA A 186 10.65 3.69 -26.71
C ALA A 186 10.89 2.46 -25.82
N ALA A 187 10.44 2.51 -24.56
CA ALA A 187 10.49 1.35 -23.66
C ALA A 187 9.66 0.18 -24.19
N GLU A 188 8.43 0.44 -24.66
CA GLU A 188 7.57 -0.61 -25.22
C GLU A 188 8.13 -1.21 -26.51
N ALA A 189 8.68 -0.38 -27.41
CA ALA A 189 9.35 -0.85 -28.62
C ALA A 189 10.59 -1.72 -28.29
N ALA A 190 11.35 -1.36 -27.25
CA ALA A 190 12.50 -2.12 -26.80
C ALA A 190 12.13 -3.46 -26.16
N ARG A 191 10.97 -3.55 -25.49
CA ARG A 191 10.50 -4.77 -24.80
C ARG A 191 10.47 -5.99 -25.74
N ALA A 192 9.98 -5.84 -26.97
CA ALA A 192 9.93 -6.93 -27.95
C ALA A 192 11.32 -7.39 -28.41
N GLN A 193 12.26 -6.45 -28.56
CA GLN A 193 13.64 -6.76 -28.95
C GLN A 193 14.38 -7.45 -27.81
N LEU A 194 14.19 -6.99 -26.57
CA LEU A 194 14.75 -7.60 -25.38
C LEU A 194 14.21 -9.03 -25.18
N ALA A 195 12.90 -9.23 -25.34
CA ALA A 195 12.28 -10.54 -25.17
C ALA A 195 12.73 -11.59 -26.21
N SER A 196 13.20 -11.15 -27.37
CA SER A 196 13.73 -12.04 -28.42
C SER A 196 15.25 -12.20 -28.39
N ASN A 197 15.95 -11.47 -27.51
CA ASN A 197 17.40 -11.52 -27.40
C ASN A 197 17.84 -12.78 -26.62
N PRO A 198 18.74 -13.63 -27.17
CA PRO A 198 19.16 -14.87 -26.52
C PRO A 198 19.96 -14.68 -25.23
N GLU A 199 20.48 -13.50 -24.95
CA GLU A 199 21.20 -13.16 -23.71
C GLU A 199 20.27 -12.70 -22.59
N VAL A 200 19.03 -12.33 -22.91
CA VAL A 200 18.02 -11.87 -21.94
C VAL A 200 17.29 -13.08 -21.36
N THR A 201 17.20 -13.13 -20.03
CA THR A 201 16.47 -14.18 -19.30
C THR A 201 15.05 -13.73 -18.97
N SER A 202 14.85 -12.45 -18.67
CA SER A 202 13.51 -11.88 -18.45
C SER A 202 13.49 -10.38 -18.65
N VAL A 203 12.32 -9.86 -19.00
CA VAL A 203 12.00 -8.43 -19.06
C VAL A 203 10.74 -8.20 -18.25
N ASP A 204 10.77 -7.25 -17.32
CA ASP A 204 9.63 -6.90 -16.48
C ASP A 204 9.38 -5.39 -16.49
N SER A 205 8.13 -5.00 -16.20
CA SER A 205 7.81 -3.61 -15.92
C SER A 205 8.38 -3.19 -14.56
N ASN A 206 8.83 -1.93 -14.44
CA ASN A 206 9.12 -1.35 -13.14
C ASN A 206 7.86 -0.66 -12.59
N PHE A 207 7.47 -0.94 -11.36
CA PHE A 207 6.28 -0.32 -10.75
C PHE A 207 6.69 0.62 -9.62
N SER A 208 6.05 1.79 -9.60
CA SER A 208 6.21 2.79 -8.55
C SER A 208 5.45 2.38 -7.29
N ILE A 209 6.12 2.45 -6.16
CA ILE A 209 5.56 2.26 -4.83
C ILE A 209 5.62 3.59 -4.09
N ASP A 210 4.47 4.09 -3.65
CA ASP A 210 4.41 5.40 -2.98
C ASP A 210 5.12 5.34 -1.63
N ARG A 211 5.70 6.48 -1.22
CA ARG A 211 6.22 6.64 0.15
C ARG A 211 5.06 6.51 1.15
N PRO A 212 5.15 5.63 2.15
CA PRO A 212 4.12 5.52 3.17
C PRO A 212 3.96 6.85 3.94
N PRO A 213 2.77 7.17 4.43
CA PRO A 213 2.56 8.36 5.24
C PRO A 213 3.38 8.30 6.54
N GLY A 214 3.90 9.45 6.97
CA GLY A 214 4.58 9.59 8.27
C GLY A 214 3.60 9.57 9.45
N ALA A 215 4.15 9.60 10.66
CA ALA A 215 3.37 9.62 11.89
C ALA A 215 2.64 10.97 12.09
N SER A 216 1.58 10.94 12.89
CA SER A 216 0.83 12.13 13.32
C SER A 216 1.13 12.46 14.78
N PRO A 217 1.21 13.75 15.17
CA PRO A 217 1.47 14.13 16.55
C PRO A 217 0.31 13.73 17.45
N MET A 218 0.62 13.31 18.68
CA MET A 218 -0.38 12.95 19.68
C MET A 218 -0.45 14.01 20.79
N LEU A 219 -1.67 14.35 21.23
CA LEU A 219 -1.86 15.16 22.43
C LEU A 219 -1.55 14.27 23.63
N SER A 220 -0.34 14.46 24.18
CA SER A 220 0.30 13.73 25.27
C SER A 220 -0.61 12.77 26.05
N THR A 221 -0.36 11.47 25.88
CA THR A 221 -0.76 10.44 26.83
C THR A 221 0.52 9.76 27.22
N ALA A 222 1.00 9.88 28.46
CA ALA A 222 2.31 9.36 28.87
C ALA A 222 2.51 7.86 28.52
N ILE A 223 2.96 7.58 27.30
CA ILE A 223 3.23 6.23 26.82
C ILE A 223 4.73 6.05 27.01
N PRO A 224 5.16 5.17 27.92
CA PRO A 224 6.57 4.95 28.14
C PRO A 224 7.25 4.45 26.86
N ALA A 225 8.51 4.85 26.67
CA ALA A 225 9.39 4.23 25.69
C ALA A 225 9.44 2.71 25.92
N PRO A 226 9.65 1.89 24.89
CA PRO A 226 9.87 0.46 25.10
C PRO A 226 11.11 0.26 25.98
N GLU A 227 10.93 -0.41 27.11
CA GLU A 227 12.05 -0.83 27.95
C GLU A 227 12.65 -2.11 27.34
N LEU A 228 13.86 -2.00 26.80
CA LEU A 228 14.55 -3.11 26.14
C LEU A 228 16.06 -3.04 26.38
N GLN A 229 16.63 -4.14 26.87
CA GLN A 229 18.07 -4.27 27.08
C GLN A 229 18.69 -5.20 26.03
N LEU A 230 19.69 -4.71 25.30
CA LEU A 230 20.42 -5.49 24.31
C LEU A 230 21.39 -6.44 25.03
N LYS A 231 21.24 -7.74 24.77
CA LYS A 231 22.17 -8.78 25.22
C LYS A 231 23.33 -8.95 24.22
N PRO A 232 24.47 -9.51 24.67
CA PRO A 232 25.50 -10.01 23.76
C PRO A 232 24.93 -11.01 22.74
N PRO A 233 25.59 -11.20 21.57
CA PRO A 233 25.18 -12.21 20.60
C PRO A 233 25.29 -13.60 21.24
N PRO A 234 24.37 -14.54 20.98
CA PRO A 234 24.61 -15.94 21.26
C PRO A 234 25.68 -16.49 20.29
N SER A 235 26.25 -17.65 20.61
CA SER A 235 27.39 -18.24 19.87
C SER A 235 27.07 -18.65 18.44
N ASP A 236 25.80 -18.85 18.12
CA ASP A 236 25.25 -19.23 16.81
C ASP A 236 24.76 -18.02 15.98
N GLY A 237 24.95 -16.79 16.49
CA GLY A 237 24.60 -15.55 15.81
C GLY A 237 23.24 -14.96 16.24
N ARG A 238 23.01 -13.68 15.92
CA ARG A 238 21.77 -12.98 16.30
C ARG A 238 20.72 -13.13 15.21
N VAL A 239 19.45 -13.12 15.61
CA VAL A 239 18.33 -12.81 14.72
C VAL A 239 18.40 -11.33 14.34
N ILE A 240 18.31 -11.03 13.04
CA ILE A 240 18.32 -9.67 12.51
C ILE A 240 17.03 -9.44 11.76
N VAL A 241 16.26 -8.41 12.13
CA VAL A 241 15.09 -8.00 11.34
C VAL A 241 15.57 -7.08 10.21
N GLY A 242 15.44 -7.52 8.96
CA GLY A 242 15.67 -6.64 7.81
C GLY A 242 14.48 -5.71 7.61
N LEU A 243 14.63 -4.43 7.93
CA LEU A 243 13.58 -3.42 7.76
C LEU A 243 13.79 -2.70 6.42
N VAL A 244 13.05 -3.12 5.40
CA VAL A 244 13.09 -2.50 4.06
C VAL A 244 11.99 -1.44 4.00
N ASP A 245 12.38 -0.17 4.15
CA ASP A 245 11.46 0.97 4.32
C ASP A 245 12.14 2.29 3.87
N THR A 246 11.63 3.43 4.32
CA THR A 246 12.36 4.70 4.39
C THR A 246 13.47 4.64 5.45
N ALA A 247 14.40 5.59 5.40
CA ALA A 247 15.47 5.72 6.39
C ALA A 247 14.95 5.83 7.84
N VAL A 248 15.75 5.29 8.77
CA VAL A 248 15.51 5.29 10.22
C VAL A 248 16.36 6.39 10.87
N GLN A 249 15.71 7.27 11.62
CA GLN A 249 16.36 8.27 12.46
C GLN A 249 16.78 7.65 13.80
N PRO A 250 17.72 8.28 14.54
CA PRO A 250 18.01 7.87 15.91
C PRO A 250 16.74 7.76 16.75
N LEU A 251 16.59 6.63 17.43
CA LEU A 251 15.44 6.31 18.26
C LEU A 251 15.57 6.88 19.68
N GLY A 252 16.82 7.10 20.14
CA GLY A 252 17.09 7.57 21.49
C GLY A 252 16.75 6.53 22.57
N ASN A 253 16.82 6.94 23.84
CA ASN A 253 16.44 6.11 25.00
C ASN A 253 17.14 4.73 25.06
N GLY A 254 18.36 4.63 24.52
CA GLY A 254 19.13 3.38 24.45
C GLY A 254 18.73 2.42 23.31
N LEU A 255 17.68 2.75 22.55
CA LEU A 255 17.17 1.92 21.46
C LEU A 255 18.08 1.93 20.21
N ASP A 256 18.95 2.94 20.07
CA ASP A 256 19.93 3.01 18.98
C ASP A 256 20.89 1.81 18.96
N SER A 257 21.11 1.16 20.12
CA SER A 257 21.94 -0.05 20.21
C SER A 257 21.36 -1.25 19.44
N PHE A 258 20.05 -1.25 19.19
CA PHE A 258 19.37 -2.30 18.42
C PHE A 258 19.47 -2.08 16.91
N LEU A 259 19.94 -0.92 16.45
CA LEU A 259 20.09 -0.63 15.03
C LEU A 259 21.50 -1.00 14.56
N LEU A 260 21.57 -1.85 13.54
CA LEU A 260 22.77 -2.01 12.73
C LEU A 260 22.96 -0.79 11.83
N LYS A 261 24.15 -0.70 11.22
CA LYS A 261 24.44 0.37 10.26
C LYS A 261 23.45 0.31 9.10
N GLN A 262 22.64 1.36 9.00
CA GLN A 262 21.68 1.54 7.91
C GLN A 262 22.37 1.43 6.54
N GLN A 263 21.70 0.77 5.61
CA GLN A 263 22.04 0.73 4.19
C GLN A 263 21.05 1.58 3.40
N SER A 264 21.47 2.12 2.26
CA SER A 264 20.57 2.78 1.32
C SER A 264 20.85 2.27 -0.10
N VAL A 265 19.77 2.01 -0.84
CA VAL A 265 19.82 1.65 -2.27
C VAL A 265 19.28 2.76 -3.17
N ALA A 266 18.76 3.85 -2.58
CA ALA A 266 18.10 4.95 -3.27
C ALA A 266 18.76 6.32 -3.04
N GLY A 267 19.97 6.33 -2.50
CA GLY A 267 20.74 7.55 -2.20
C GLY A 267 20.46 8.12 -0.82
N ASP A 268 20.99 9.32 -0.56
CA ASP A 268 20.90 9.93 0.77
C ASP A 268 19.47 10.39 1.09
N PRO A 269 18.91 10.00 2.25
CA PRO A 269 17.54 10.35 2.61
C PRO A 269 17.42 11.84 2.93
N GLN A 270 16.28 12.43 2.55
CA GLN A 270 15.84 13.73 3.05
C GLN A 270 14.82 13.51 4.17
N LEU A 271 15.28 13.70 5.41
CA LEU A 271 14.51 13.49 6.63
C LEU A 271 14.07 14.84 7.21
N ASP A 272 12.83 14.91 7.70
CA ASP A 272 12.37 16.02 8.52
C ASP A 272 12.86 15.80 9.96
N PRO A 273 13.66 16.70 10.54
CA PRO A 273 14.14 16.54 11.91
C PRO A 273 13.03 16.70 12.95
N ASN A 274 11.85 17.22 12.58
CA ASN A 274 10.74 17.50 13.50
C ASN A 274 9.62 16.47 13.45
N SER A 275 9.76 15.42 12.65
CA SER A 275 8.79 14.34 12.58
C SER A 275 9.48 13.01 12.30
N PRO A 276 9.01 11.90 12.88
CA PRO A 276 9.59 10.60 12.60
C PRO A 276 9.23 10.18 11.16
N ALA A 277 10.27 9.80 10.41
CA ALA A 277 10.10 9.07 9.17
C ALA A 277 9.37 7.74 9.41
N HIS A 278 8.73 7.23 8.37
CA HIS A 278 7.95 6.00 8.47
C HIS A 278 8.80 4.82 8.95
N GLY A 279 10.04 4.69 8.48
CA GLY A 279 10.99 3.66 8.88
C GLY A 279 11.33 3.75 10.37
N THR A 280 11.51 4.96 10.90
CA THR A 280 11.69 5.22 12.34
C THR A 280 10.51 4.68 13.15
N SER A 281 9.29 4.97 12.72
CA SER A 281 8.07 4.46 13.35
C SER A 281 7.97 2.93 13.29
N MET A 282 8.37 2.32 12.17
CA MET A 282 8.35 0.86 12.00
C MET A 282 9.41 0.18 12.89
N ALA A 283 10.62 0.74 12.96
CA ALA A 283 11.68 0.23 13.82
C ALA A 283 11.24 0.24 15.29
N GLU A 284 10.66 1.34 15.77
CA GLU A 284 10.16 1.40 17.14
C GLU A 284 8.99 0.43 17.38
N THR A 285 8.09 0.27 16.41
CA THR A 285 6.98 -0.71 16.50
C THR A 285 7.50 -2.14 16.61
N ILE A 286 8.53 -2.50 15.84
CA ILE A 286 9.24 -3.80 15.95
C ILE A 286 9.81 -3.97 17.37
N LEU A 287 10.51 -2.96 17.90
CA LEU A 287 11.14 -3.02 19.22
C LEU A 287 10.11 -3.07 20.37
N ARG A 288 8.96 -2.39 20.25
CA ARG A 288 7.85 -2.47 21.22
C ARG A 288 7.24 -3.87 21.27
N SER A 289 7.00 -4.46 20.10
CA SER A 289 6.52 -5.84 20.00
C SER A 289 7.52 -6.83 20.59
N LEU A 290 8.80 -6.65 20.27
CA LEU A 290 9.89 -7.48 20.76
C LEU A 290 10.10 -7.35 22.28
N SER A 291 10.02 -6.14 22.84
CA SER A 291 10.09 -5.91 24.29
C SER A 291 8.98 -6.66 25.02
N SER A 292 7.76 -6.62 24.48
CA SER A 292 6.61 -7.35 25.02
C SER A 292 6.82 -8.86 24.99
N TYR A 293 7.40 -9.39 23.91
CA TYR A 293 7.64 -10.83 23.75
C TYR A 293 8.81 -11.33 24.62
N SER A 294 9.93 -10.61 24.61
CA SER A 294 11.19 -10.98 25.27
C SER A 294 11.26 -10.59 26.74
N GLN A 295 10.20 -9.99 27.29
CA GLN A 295 10.15 -9.46 28.66
C GLN A 295 11.28 -8.44 28.91
N GLY A 296 11.51 -7.57 27.92
CA GLY A 296 12.44 -6.45 28.02
C GLY A 296 13.92 -6.79 27.81
N SER A 297 14.28 -8.00 27.36
CA SER A 297 15.71 -8.32 27.14
C SER A 297 15.96 -9.32 26.01
N THR A 298 16.69 -8.90 24.98
CA THR A 298 16.87 -9.63 23.71
C THR A 298 18.24 -9.35 23.08
N SER A 299 18.73 -10.24 22.23
CA SER A 299 19.92 -10.09 21.39
C SER A 299 19.61 -9.66 19.95
N VAL A 300 18.32 -9.66 19.56
CA VAL A 300 17.83 -9.27 18.23
C VAL A 300 18.28 -7.85 17.88
N GLN A 301 18.61 -7.62 16.61
CA GLN A 301 18.88 -6.28 16.06
C GLN A 301 18.05 -6.04 14.79
N ILE A 302 17.96 -4.79 14.36
CA ILE A 302 17.30 -4.36 13.13
C ILE A 302 18.38 -3.90 12.16
N LEU A 303 18.30 -4.34 10.91
CA LEU A 303 19.05 -3.79 9.78
C LEU A 303 18.13 -2.88 8.97
N PRO A 304 18.24 -1.54 9.12
CA PRO A 304 17.50 -0.62 8.28
C PRO A 304 18.06 -0.62 6.85
N VAL A 305 17.17 -0.73 5.87
CA VAL A 305 17.48 -0.62 4.44
C VAL A 305 16.54 0.39 3.80
N ASP A 306 17.08 1.57 3.49
CA ASP A 306 16.35 2.65 2.85
C ASP A 306 16.23 2.41 1.33
N VAL A 307 14.99 2.29 0.87
CA VAL A 307 14.66 2.14 -0.56
C VAL A 307 14.06 3.39 -1.18
N TYR A 308 13.87 4.47 -0.41
CA TYR A 308 13.26 5.71 -0.89
C TYR A 308 14.27 6.83 -1.10
N GLY A 309 15.29 6.93 -0.24
CA GLY A 309 16.25 8.04 -0.26
C GLY A 309 15.53 9.40 -0.22
N PRO A 310 15.82 10.34 -1.13
CA PRO A 310 15.15 11.64 -1.17
C PRO A 310 13.78 11.60 -1.87
N ASN A 311 13.38 10.45 -2.45
CA ASN A 311 12.30 10.40 -3.44
C ASN A 311 10.91 10.16 -2.83
N PRO A 312 9.83 10.76 -3.37
CA PRO A 312 8.46 10.55 -2.90
C PRO A 312 7.91 9.15 -3.22
N THR A 313 8.61 8.39 -4.06
CA THR A 313 8.29 7.02 -4.41
C THR A 313 9.57 6.19 -4.48
N THR A 314 9.42 4.87 -4.34
CA THR A 314 10.44 3.88 -4.68
C THR A 314 9.92 3.04 -5.86
N SER A 315 10.70 2.05 -6.30
CA SER A 315 10.34 1.18 -7.41
C SER A 315 10.45 -0.31 -7.03
N THR A 316 9.78 -1.20 -7.76
CA THR A 316 9.92 -2.66 -7.54
C THR A 316 11.37 -3.12 -7.74
N PHE A 317 12.14 -2.45 -8.58
CA PHE A 317 13.59 -2.65 -8.71
C PHE A 317 14.34 -2.31 -7.41
N ASP A 318 14.11 -1.12 -6.85
CA ASP A 318 14.81 -0.67 -5.65
C ASP A 318 14.37 -1.47 -4.40
N VAL A 319 13.10 -1.86 -4.32
CA VAL A 319 12.62 -2.78 -3.27
C VAL A 319 13.29 -4.15 -3.38
N ALA A 320 13.43 -4.71 -4.59
CA ALA A 320 14.17 -5.95 -4.78
C ALA A 320 15.65 -5.82 -4.38
N ASN A 321 16.29 -4.69 -4.71
CA ASN A 321 17.66 -4.40 -4.27
C ASN A 321 17.75 -4.28 -2.74
N GLY A 322 16.77 -3.62 -2.12
CA GLY A 322 16.66 -3.51 -0.67
C GLY A 322 16.49 -4.87 0.01
N ILE A 323 15.68 -5.76 -0.55
CA ILE A 323 15.53 -7.15 -0.07
C ILE A 323 16.86 -7.89 -0.18
N VAL A 324 17.55 -7.84 -1.32
CA VAL A 324 18.87 -8.47 -1.49
C VAL A 324 19.87 -7.92 -0.48
N THR A 325 19.87 -6.61 -0.26
CA THR A 325 20.74 -5.93 0.71
C THR A 325 20.45 -6.41 2.14
N ALA A 326 19.17 -6.51 2.51
CA ALA A 326 18.76 -6.98 3.83
C ALA A 326 19.13 -8.46 4.05
N VAL A 327 18.88 -9.32 3.06
CA VAL A 327 19.22 -10.75 3.10
C VAL A 327 20.74 -10.95 3.22
N ASN A 328 21.54 -10.25 2.42
CA ASN A 328 23.00 -10.32 2.48
C ASN A 328 23.56 -9.77 3.81
N GLY A 329 22.82 -8.86 4.47
CA GLY A 329 23.13 -8.39 5.82
C GLY A 329 22.66 -9.32 6.95
N GLY A 330 22.15 -10.52 6.63
CA GLY A 330 21.70 -11.51 7.61
C GLY A 330 20.26 -11.33 8.07
N GLY A 331 19.47 -10.49 7.39
CA GLY A 331 18.07 -10.23 7.74
C GLY A 331 17.19 -11.48 7.61
N ASN A 332 16.62 -11.92 8.72
CA ASN A 332 15.55 -12.91 8.83
C ASN A 332 14.85 -12.73 10.19
N PRO A 333 13.61 -12.23 10.24
CA PRO A 333 12.68 -11.99 9.13
C PRO A 333 12.96 -10.70 8.34
N ILE A 334 12.34 -10.56 7.16
CA ILE A 334 12.30 -9.34 6.36
C ILE A 334 10.92 -8.68 6.49
N ASN A 335 10.92 -7.43 6.96
CA ASN A 335 9.75 -6.58 7.08
C ASN A 335 9.61 -5.64 5.87
N LEU A 336 8.44 -5.67 5.23
CA LEU A 336 8.07 -4.83 4.10
C LEU A 336 6.82 -4.03 4.44
N SER A 337 7.00 -2.91 5.14
CA SER A 337 5.91 -2.00 5.54
C SER A 337 5.52 -1.03 4.41
N LEU A 338 5.53 -1.53 3.18
CA LEU A 338 5.29 -0.79 1.93
C LEU A 338 4.57 -1.71 0.92
N GLY A 339 4.03 -1.12 -0.15
CA GLY A 339 3.49 -1.90 -1.25
C GLY A 339 2.72 -1.10 -2.29
N SER A 340 2.26 -1.78 -3.32
CA SER A 340 1.45 -1.21 -4.41
C SER A 340 0.54 -2.25 -5.04
N ASP A 341 -0.32 -1.81 -5.96
CA ASP A 341 -1.13 -2.69 -6.81
C ASP A 341 -0.31 -3.36 -7.94
N GLY A 342 0.99 -3.06 -8.04
CA GLY A 342 1.88 -3.56 -9.09
C GLY A 342 2.37 -4.98 -8.87
N ASP A 343 1.95 -5.89 -9.73
CA ASP A 343 2.42 -7.28 -9.77
C ASP A 343 3.70 -7.41 -10.61
N SER A 344 4.86 -7.33 -9.96
CA SER A 344 6.16 -7.54 -10.61
C SER A 344 6.60 -9.00 -10.49
N SER A 345 6.69 -9.67 -11.64
CA SER A 345 7.27 -11.02 -11.74
C SER A 345 8.73 -11.05 -11.28
N PHE A 346 9.48 -9.97 -11.51
CA PHE A 346 10.84 -9.80 -11.02
C PHE A 346 10.89 -9.79 -9.48
N LEU A 347 10.14 -8.89 -8.84
CA LEU A 347 10.11 -8.79 -7.37
C LEU A 347 9.61 -10.10 -6.73
N GLN A 348 8.57 -10.70 -7.31
CA GLN A 348 8.07 -12.00 -6.89
C GLN A 348 9.18 -13.05 -6.92
N SER A 349 9.93 -13.15 -8.03
CA SER A 349 11.01 -14.14 -8.16
C SER A 349 12.13 -13.96 -7.13
N VAL A 350 12.46 -12.71 -6.77
CA VAL A 350 13.46 -12.40 -5.74
C VAL A 350 12.98 -12.86 -4.37
N ILE A 351 11.73 -12.55 -4.02
CA ILE A 351 11.10 -12.99 -2.76
C ILE A 351 11.02 -14.52 -2.70
N GLN A 352 10.57 -15.19 -3.77
CA GLN A 352 10.49 -16.66 -3.79
C GLN A 352 11.87 -17.32 -3.61
N SER A 353 12.92 -16.77 -4.22
CA SER A 353 14.28 -17.28 -4.06
C SER A 353 14.78 -17.15 -2.61
N ALA A 354 14.43 -16.04 -1.94
CA ALA A 354 14.78 -15.82 -0.54
C ALA A 354 13.97 -16.70 0.41
N ILE A 355 12.66 -16.90 0.16
CA ILE A 355 11.81 -17.85 0.89
C ILE A 355 12.37 -19.28 0.76
N ALA A 356 12.79 -19.71 -0.44
CA ALA A 356 13.43 -21.00 -0.66
C ALA A 356 14.75 -21.17 0.13
N SER A 357 15.33 -20.07 0.61
CA SER A 357 16.50 -20.03 1.49
C SER A 357 16.14 -19.90 2.98
N ASN A 358 14.89 -20.23 3.35
CA ASN A 358 14.35 -20.17 4.71
C ASN A 358 14.28 -18.77 5.34
N ILE A 359 13.96 -17.75 4.53
CA ILE A 359 13.73 -16.39 5.02
C ILE A 359 12.23 -16.10 5.11
N VAL A 360 11.80 -15.61 6.27
CA VAL A 360 10.39 -15.23 6.50
C VAL A 360 10.16 -13.81 6.01
N PHE A 361 9.14 -13.61 5.17
CA PHE A 361 8.71 -12.30 4.69
C PHE A 361 7.39 -11.88 5.33
N ILE A 362 7.33 -10.67 5.86
CA ILE A 362 6.15 -10.08 6.49
C ILE A 362 5.87 -8.75 5.83
N ALA A 363 4.66 -8.55 5.31
CA ALA A 363 4.34 -7.38 4.50
C ALA A 363 2.97 -6.78 4.80
N ALA A 364 2.86 -5.46 4.66
CA ALA A 364 1.64 -4.70 4.89
C ALA A 364 0.59 -4.96 3.80
N ALA A 365 -0.66 -5.24 4.19
CA ALA A 365 -1.73 -5.54 3.24
C ALA A 365 -2.29 -4.32 2.49
N GLY A 366 -1.95 -3.10 2.90
CA GLY A 366 -2.45 -1.87 2.27
C GLY A 366 -3.58 -1.22 3.07
N ASN A 367 -3.80 0.07 2.79
CA ASN A 367 -4.68 0.95 3.55
C ASN A 367 -5.79 1.56 2.67
N THR A 368 -6.32 0.77 1.74
CA THR A 368 -7.48 1.12 0.93
C THR A 368 -8.48 -0.02 1.06
N PRO A 369 -9.72 0.16 1.55
CA PRO A 369 -10.59 -0.95 1.97
C PRO A 369 -11.18 -1.80 0.83
N VAL A 370 -10.31 -2.37 0.00
CA VAL A 370 -10.55 -3.17 -1.20
C VAL A 370 -10.17 -4.62 -0.98
N THR A 371 -10.51 -5.44 -1.96
CA THR A 371 -10.21 -6.88 -2.00
C THR A 371 -9.15 -7.28 -3.00
N THR A 372 -8.72 -6.33 -3.85
CA THR A 372 -7.70 -6.54 -4.85
C THR A 372 -6.35 -6.84 -4.19
N PRO A 373 -5.55 -7.75 -4.76
CA PRO A 373 -4.19 -8.03 -4.30
C PRO A 373 -3.35 -6.76 -4.15
N PHE A 374 -2.54 -6.73 -3.09
CA PHE A 374 -1.58 -5.67 -2.82
C PHE A 374 -0.20 -6.30 -2.62
N TYR A 375 0.79 -5.86 -3.38
CA TYR A 375 2.11 -6.50 -3.45
C TYR A 375 3.16 -5.69 -2.69
N PRO A 376 4.05 -6.36 -1.93
CA PRO A 376 4.35 -7.80 -1.99
C PRO A 376 3.49 -8.70 -1.08
N ALA A 377 2.59 -8.15 -0.26
CA ALA A 377 1.81 -8.94 0.72
C ALA A 377 0.96 -10.07 0.10
N ALA A 378 0.50 -9.92 -1.14
CA ALA A 378 -0.26 -10.93 -1.84
C ALA A 378 0.58 -12.01 -2.54
N TYR A 379 1.92 -11.91 -2.54
CA TYR A 379 2.76 -12.97 -3.09
C TYR A 379 2.69 -14.24 -2.25
N LEU A 380 2.68 -15.39 -2.93
CA LEU A 380 2.67 -16.70 -2.27
C LEU A 380 3.85 -16.81 -1.27
N GLY A 381 3.61 -17.33 -0.08
CA GLY A 381 4.64 -17.47 0.95
C GLY A 381 5.02 -16.18 1.68
N VAL A 382 4.52 -15.01 1.27
CA VAL A 382 4.61 -13.79 2.07
C VAL A 382 3.51 -13.81 3.14
N MET A 383 3.88 -13.51 4.38
CA MET A 383 2.94 -13.33 5.48
C MET A 383 2.34 -11.92 5.41
N GLY A 384 1.33 -11.76 4.56
CA GLY A 384 0.54 -10.52 4.46
C GLY A 384 -0.25 -10.24 5.74
N VAL A 385 -0.15 -9.01 6.26
CA VAL A 385 -0.79 -8.61 7.53
C VAL A 385 -1.73 -7.43 7.31
N THR A 386 -2.99 -7.61 7.67
CA THR A 386 -3.97 -6.52 7.72
C THR A 386 -4.10 -5.94 9.13
N ALA A 387 -4.77 -4.79 9.23
CA ALA A 387 -4.97 -4.07 10.46
C ALA A 387 -6.31 -4.46 11.08
N ILE A 388 -6.26 -4.91 12.32
CA ILE A 388 -7.43 -5.24 13.12
C ILE A 388 -7.37 -4.53 14.47
N ASP A 389 -8.54 -4.17 14.99
CA ASP A 389 -8.72 -3.71 16.36
C ASP A 389 -9.85 -4.51 17.02
N GLN A 390 -9.59 -5.03 18.22
CA GLN A 390 -10.54 -5.85 18.99
C GLN A 390 -11.22 -6.98 18.17
N GLY A 391 -10.47 -7.56 17.22
CA GLY A 391 -10.95 -8.64 16.35
C GLY A 391 -11.81 -8.19 15.16
N GLN A 392 -11.98 -6.88 14.95
CA GLN A 392 -12.62 -6.27 13.78
C GLN A 392 -11.57 -5.70 12.84
N LEU A 393 -11.85 -5.76 11.54
CA LEU A 393 -11.00 -5.13 10.52
C LEU A 393 -11.09 -3.61 10.64
N ASP A 394 -9.94 -2.92 10.63
CA ASP A 394 -9.93 -1.46 10.56
C ASP A 394 -10.56 -0.96 9.26
N SER A 395 -11.26 0.18 9.33
CA SER A 395 -12.07 0.71 8.22
C SER A 395 -11.27 1.07 6.96
N TYR A 396 -9.96 1.32 7.11
CA TYR A 396 -9.04 1.60 6.01
C TYR A 396 -8.36 0.35 5.45
N ALA A 397 -8.40 -0.79 6.14
CA ALA A 397 -7.52 -1.90 5.86
C ALA A 397 -8.00 -2.76 4.67
N ASN A 398 -7.09 -3.20 3.81
CA ASN A 398 -7.39 -4.16 2.76
C ASN A 398 -7.81 -5.51 3.37
N ARG A 399 -8.65 -6.26 2.65
CA ARG A 399 -9.11 -7.61 3.06
C ARG A 399 -9.09 -8.58 1.89
N GLY A 400 -8.73 -9.84 2.09
CA GLY A 400 -8.78 -10.81 1.00
C GLY A 400 -8.23 -12.17 1.40
N SER A 401 -8.52 -13.20 0.61
CA SER A 401 -8.03 -14.58 0.85
C SER A 401 -6.49 -14.68 0.83
N TRP A 402 -5.82 -13.69 0.24
CA TRP A 402 -4.36 -13.54 0.20
C TRP A 402 -3.77 -12.94 1.50
N ILE A 403 -4.59 -12.55 2.47
CA ILE A 403 -4.15 -11.99 3.76
C ILE A 403 -4.32 -13.06 4.86
N PRO A 404 -3.24 -13.73 5.28
CA PRO A 404 -3.32 -14.76 6.31
C PRO A 404 -3.43 -14.22 7.74
N LEU A 405 -2.96 -12.99 8.02
CA LEU A 405 -2.79 -12.47 9.37
C LEU A 405 -3.48 -11.13 9.59
N GLY A 406 -3.89 -10.86 10.83
CA GLY A 406 -4.33 -9.57 11.32
C GLY A 406 -3.61 -9.20 12.61
N ALA A 407 -3.15 -7.95 12.72
CA ALA A 407 -2.49 -7.42 13.91
C ALA A 407 -2.93 -5.96 14.16
N PRO A 408 -2.62 -5.35 15.33
CA PRO A 408 -2.96 -3.97 15.61
C PRO A 408 -2.52 -3.00 14.50
N GLY A 409 -3.41 -2.10 14.10
CA GLY A 409 -3.20 -1.13 13.02
C GLY A 409 -2.70 0.24 13.47
N THR A 410 -2.54 0.45 14.78
CA THR A 410 -2.03 1.71 15.34
C THR A 410 -0.90 1.42 16.33
N ALA A 411 0.17 2.20 16.25
CA ALA A 411 1.32 2.09 17.15
C ALA A 411 1.80 3.47 17.63
N PRO A 412 2.11 3.61 18.93
CA PRO A 412 2.76 4.81 19.45
C PRO A 412 4.25 4.82 19.09
N VAL A 413 4.77 6.03 18.87
CA VAL A 413 6.16 6.31 18.48
C VAL A 413 6.66 7.47 19.35
N LEU A 414 7.84 7.33 19.93
CA LEU A 414 8.51 8.37 20.69
C LEU A 414 9.68 8.90 19.87
N PHE A 415 9.57 10.15 19.42
CA PHE A 415 10.58 10.78 18.60
C PHE A 415 10.89 12.18 19.13
N ASP A 416 12.16 12.46 19.40
CA ASP A 416 12.64 13.70 20.03
C ASP A 416 11.85 14.07 21.31
N ASN A 417 11.60 13.08 22.16
CA ASN A 417 10.79 13.20 23.39
C ASN A 417 9.34 13.67 23.17
N GLN A 418 8.85 13.62 21.93
CA GLN A 418 7.46 13.87 21.57
C GLN A 418 6.77 12.57 21.17
N GLU A 419 5.50 12.45 21.55
CA GLU A 419 4.68 11.30 21.22
C GLU A 419 3.98 11.49 19.89
N TRP A 420 4.07 10.47 19.07
CA TRP A 420 3.44 10.34 17.77
C TRP A 420 2.65 9.05 17.73
N TYR A 421 1.71 8.95 16.81
CA TYR A 421 1.09 7.69 16.44
C TYR A 421 1.16 7.51 14.93
N VAL A 422 1.34 6.27 14.53
CA VAL A 422 1.21 5.85 13.14
C VAL A 422 0.02 4.90 13.05
N THR A 423 -0.78 5.05 12.01
CA THR A 423 -1.93 4.19 11.71
C THR A 423 -1.79 3.63 10.31
N GLY A 424 -1.99 2.33 10.16
CA GLY A 424 -1.85 1.62 8.91
C GLY A 424 -1.42 0.17 9.11
N THR A 425 -1.67 -0.65 8.09
CA THR A 425 -1.19 -2.05 8.00
C THR A 425 0.33 -2.18 8.05
N SER A 426 1.07 -1.09 7.83
CA SER A 426 2.51 -1.02 8.07
C SER A 426 2.86 -1.29 9.54
N THR A 427 2.08 -0.75 10.48
CA THR A 427 2.25 -1.02 11.91
C THR A 427 1.96 -2.48 12.24
N SER A 428 0.96 -3.07 11.59
CA SER A 428 0.58 -4.47 11.75
C SER A 428 1.69 -5.41 11.27
N ALA A 429 2.32 -5.09 10.14
CA ALA A 429 3.49 -5.81 9.63
C ALA A 429 4.69 -5.68 10.58
N ALA A 430 5.01 -4.45 11.03
CA ALA A 430 6.11 -4.19 11.96
C ALA A 430 5.93 -4.90 13.32
N TYR A 431 4.71 -4.86 13.87
CA TYR A 431 4.37 -5.57 15.10
C TYR A 431 4.56 -7.08 14.93
N THR A 432 4.08 -7.63 13.81
CA THR A 432 4.23 -9.04 13.47
C THR A 432 5.70 -9.45 13.31
N SER A 433 6.53 -8.58 12.72
CA SER A 433 7.98 -8.78 12.59
C SER A 433 8.70 -8.82 13.93
N GLY A 434 8.32 -7.99 14.89
CA GLY A 434 8.84 -8.06 16.27
C GLY A 434 8.47 -9.36 16.98
N LEU A 435 7.23 -9.84 16.82
CA LEU A 435 6.79 -11.13 17.37
C LEU A 435 7.53 -12.30 16.72
N ALA A 436 7.72 -12.25 15.41
CA ALA A 436 8.44 -13.27 14.66
C ALA A 436 9.90 -13.36 15.12
N ALA A 437 10.59 -12.23 15.24
CA ALA A 437 11.98 -12.18 15.68
C ALA A 437 12.16 -12.68 17.12
N GLY A 438 11.26 -12.28 18.03
CA GLY A 438 11.26 -12.78 19.40
C GLY A 438 11.05 -14.30 19.47
N TYR A 439 10.11 -14.84 18.68
CA TYR A 439 9.89 -16.28 18.60
C TYR A 439 11.12 -17.02 18.06
N MET A 440 11.74 -16.49 17.00
CA MET A 440 12.94 -17.06 16.38
C MET A 440 14.09 -17.10 17.37
N GLU A 441 14.33 -16.03 18.13
CA GLU A 441 15.35 -15.99 19.18
C GLU A 441 15.07 -17.02 20.29
N ALA A 442 13.84 -17.05 20.83
CA ALA A 442 13.53 -17.87 21.99
C ALA A 442 13.48 -19.38 21.69
N ASN A 443 13.19 -19.76 20.44
CA ASN A 443 12.92 -21.15 20.07
C ASN A 443 13.91 -21.72 19.04
N HIS A 444 14.87 -20.92 18.55
CA HIS A 444 15.69 -21.25 17.38
C HIS A 444 14.81 -21.73 16.20
N GLY A 445 13.67 -21.06 16.02
CA GLY A 445 12.61 -21.49 15.10
C GLY A 445 13.02 -21.35 13.64
N SER A 446 12.86 -22.42 12.85
CA SER A 446 12.93 -22.35 11.38
C SER A 446 11.82 -21.45 10.81
N ALA A 447 11.99 -21.01 9.57
CA ALA A 447 10.97 -20.20 8.88
C ALA A 447 9.56 -20.81 8.96
N SER A 448 9.43 -22.11 8.68
CA SER A 448 8.15 -22.81 8.74
C SER A 448 7.53 -22.85 10.15
N GLN A 449 8.35 -23.02 11.19
CA GLN A 449 7.88 -22.96 12.58
C GLN A 449 7.42 -21.55 12.94
N THR A 450 8.18 -20.52 12.54
CA THR A 450 7.82 -19.12 12.75
C THR A 450 6.53 -18.75 12.04
N GLU A 451 6.35 -19.12 10.77
CA GLU A 451 5.09 -18.90 10.05
C GLU A 451 3.91 -19.61 10.72
N SER A 452 4.10 -20.86 11.17
CA SER A 452 3.08 -21.63 11.89
C SER A 452 2.69 -20.97 13.21
N PHE A 453 3.68 -20.46 13.94
CA PHE A 453 3.49 -19.68 15.15
C PHE A 453 2.68 -18.41 14.87
N LEU A 454 3.05 -17.63 13.85
CA LEU A 454 2.34 -16.41 13.46
C LEU A 454 0.89 -16.71 13.06
N ARG A 455 0.64 -17.75 12.26
CA ARG A 455 -0.72 -18.18 11.89
C ARG A 455 -1.55 -18.58 13.11
N THR A 456 -0.92 -19.20 14.11
CA THR A 456 -1.62 -19.59 15.34
C THR A 456 -1.96 -18.37 16.20
N LYS A 457 -1.09 -17.36 16.24
CA LYS A 457 -1.27 -16.18 17.09
C LYS A 457 -2.11 -15.07 16.47
N LEU A 458 -1.96 -14.86 15.16
CA LEU A 458 -2.51 -13.72 14.43
C LEU A 458 -3.37 -14.15 13.24
N GLY A 459 -3.60 -15.44 13.06
CA GLY A 459 -4.40 -15.96 11.95
C GLY A 459 -5.84 -15.46 12.04
N ILE A 460 -6.32 -14.91 10.92
CA ILE A 460 -7.69 -14.40 10.81
C ILE A 460 -8.56 -15.30 9.94
N LYS A 461 -9.86 -15.34 10.26
CA LYS A 461 -10.88 -15.86 9.35
C LYS A 461 -11.66 -14.66 8.82
N ILE A 462 -11.45 -14.32 7.56
CA ILE A 462 -12.25 -13.27 6.91
C ILE A 462 -13.64 -13.85 6.69
N THR A 463 -14.59 -13.44 7.52
CA THR A 463 -15.99 -13.78 7.34
C THR A 463 -16.59 -12.72 6.43
N PRO A 464 -17.25 -13.08 5.32
CA PRO A 464 -17.98 -12.11 4.51
C PRO A 464 -18.97 -11.36 5.40
N ALA A 465 -19.09 -10.04 5.23
CA ALA A 465 -20.08 -9.26 5.96
C ALA A 465 -21.49 -9.86 5.71
N GLN A 466 -22.24 -10.05 6.80
CA GLN A 466 -23.62 -10.56 6.77
C GLN A 466 -24.59 -9.52 6.21
#